data_AF-A0A1F5AMX8-F1
#
_entry.id   AF-A0A1F5AMX8-F1
#
_cell.length_a   1.000
_cell.length_b   1.000
_cell.length_c   1.000
_cell.angle_alpha   90.00
_cell.angle_beta   90.00
_cell.angle_gamma   90.00
#
_symmetry.space_group_name_H-M   'P 1'
#
loop_
_entity.id
_entity.type
_entity.pdbx_description
1 polymer ?
#
loop_
_entity_poly.entity_id
_entity_poly.type
_entity_poly.pdbx_seq_one_letter_code
_entity_poly.pdbx_strand_id
1 'polypeptide(L)'
;MRFDLQIIASLIADGSRVLDLGCGKGDLLQYLREKKRVEGFGIEIDEHEVIECVERGLSVLHGDMNEETRDFADGSFDYVILSQTLQQVFDPEKIIDEMLRIGRTGIVSFPCFNHIAIKLQLLLKSRAPVTEELPYEWYNTPNIRVITLRDFRGFCARRGIRINNEIAISTHHRDETGQVVRFLPDWFAKYGIFALARPAGEMPRAGRDFGRG
;
A
#
# COMPACT_ATOMS: atom_id res chain seq x y z
N MET A 1 -15.82 -5.27 6.08
CA MET A 1 -14.41 -4.87 5.86
C MET A 1 -14.07 -5.08 4.38
N ARG A 2 -13.36 -4.13 3.77
CA ARG A 2 -12.98 -4.17 2.34
C ARG A 2 -12.24 -5.44 1.95
N PHE A 3 -12.47 -5.95 0.74
CA PHE A 3 -11.87 -7.20 0.26
C PHE A 3 -10.33 -7.16 0.21
N ASP A 4 -9.75 -6.03 -0.19
CA ASP A 4 -8.30 -5.87 -0.23
C ASP A 4 -7.67 -5.95 1.18
N LEU A 5 -8.33 -5.36 2.19
CA LEU A 5 -7.92 -5.46 3.59
C LEU A 5 -8.03 -6.90 4.12
N GLN A 6 -9.03 -7.68 3.67
CA GLN A 6 -9.12 -9.11 4.02
C GLN A 6 -7.92 -9.90 3.48
N ILE A 7 -7.51 -9.63 2.24
CA ILE A 7 -6.32 -10.26 1.64
C ILE A 7 -5.06 -9.84 2.41
N ILE A 8 -4.88 -8.56 2.70
CA ILE A 8 -3.74 -8.06 3.50
C ILE A 8 -3.72 -8.75 4.86
N ALA A 9 -4.86 -8.80 5.55
CA ALA A 9 -4.96 -9.45 6.85
C ALA A 9 -4.57 -10.93 6.77
N SER A 10 -4.90 -11.65 5.68
CA SER A 10 -4.51 -13.05 5.50
C SER A 10 -2.99 -13.28 5.41
N LEU A 11 -2.20 -12.25 5.05
CA LEU A 11 -0.74 -12.32 4.96
C LEU A 11 -0.04 -12.09 6.31
N ILE A 12 -0.76 -11.58 7.31
CA ILE A 12 -0.22 -11.19 8.60
C ILE A 12 -0.31 -12.37 9.58
N ALA A 13 0.80 -12.71 10.23
CA ALA A 13 0.81 -13.74 11.26
C ALA A 13 0.13 -13.26 12.55
N ASP A 14 -0.52 -14.18 13.26
CA ASP A 14 -1.16 -13.89 14.56
C ASP A 14 -0.12 -13.44 15.60
N GLY A 15 -0.51 -12.53 16.50
CA GLY A 15 0.36 -12.02 17.56
C GLY A 15 1.50 -11.11 17.09
N SER A 16 1.51 -10.72 15.81
CA SER A 16 2.56 -9.84 15.26
C SER A 16 2.43 -8.40 15.72
N ARG A 17 3.54 -7.65 15.65
CA ARG A 17 3.53 -6.18 15.75
C ARG A 17 3.35 -5.56 14.37
N VAL A 18 2.33 -4.73 14.21
CA VAL A 18 1.92 -4.16 12.91
C VAL A 18 1.90 -2.63 12.98
N LEU A 19 2.52 -1.99 12.00
CA LEU A 19 2.33 -0.56 11.72
C LEU A 19 1.49 -0.39 10.46
N ASP A 20 0.42 0.40 10.51
CA ASP A 20 -0.44 0.72 9.37
C ASP A 20 -0.31 2.20 9.01
N LEU A 21 0.28 2.49 7.84
CA LEU A 21 0.57 3.83 7.35
C LEU A 21 -0.59 4.35 6.48
N GLY A 22 -1.23 5.43 6.93
CA GLY A 22 -2.50 5.88 6.35
C GLY A 22 -3.62 4.91 6.71
N CYS A 23 -3.80 4.67 8.01
CA CYS A 23 -4.71 3.63 8.50
C CYS A 23 -6.21 3.98 8.32
N GLY A 24 -6.53 5.23 7.94
CA GLY A 24 -7.90 5.77 7.93
C GLY A 24 -8.57 5.53 9.28
N LYS A 25 -9.86 5.20 9.27
CA LYS A 25 -10.68 4.85 10.44
C LYS A 25 -10.33 3.51 11.11
N GLY A 26 -9.20 2.90 10.74
CA GLY A 26 -8.62 1.77 11.47
C GLY A 26 -9.35 0.44 11.30
N ASP A 27 -10.11 0.24 10.22
CA ASP A 27 -10.85 -1.01 9.96
C ASP A 27 -9.93 -2.24 9.96
N LEU A 28 -8.73 -2.12 9.38
CA LEU A 28 -7.74 -3.19 9.35
C LEU A 28 -7.15 -3.45 10.74
N LEU A 29 -6.71 -2.39 11.43
CA LEU A 29 -6.17 -2.48 12.79
C LEU A 29 -7.16 -3.12 13.76
N GLN A 30 -8.43 -2.73 13.70
CA GLN A 30 -9.49 -3.33 14.51
C GLN A 30 -9.63 -4.83 14.23
N TYR A 31 -9.71 -5.21 12.96
CA TYR A 31 -9.82 -6.63 12.57
C TYR A 31 -8.60 -7.44 13.05
N LEU A 32 -7.39 -6.92 12.87
CA LEU A 32 -6.17 -7.59 13.30
C LEU A 32 -6.08 -7.74 14.82
N ARG A 33 -6.46 -6.72 15.59
CA ARG A 33 -6.56 -6.79 17.05
C ARG A 33 -7.53 -7.90 17.48
N GLU A 34 -8.74 -7.90 16.93
CA GLU A 34 -9.83 -8.80 17.37
C GLU A 34 -9.66 -10.25 16.90
N LYS A 35 -9.17 -10.46 15.67
CA LYS A 35 -9.11 -11.80 15.05
C LYS A 35 -7.74 -12.43 15.10
N LYS A 36 -6.68 -11.62 15.15
CA LYS A 36 -5.29 -12.08 15.07
C LYS A 36 -4.45 -11.75 16.30
N ARG A 37 -5.02 -11.06 17.31
CA ARG A 37 -4.31 -10.65 18.53
C ARG A 37 -3.05 -9.83 18.23
N VAL A 38 -3.09 -9.06 17.16
CA VAL A 38 -1.99 -8.20 16.72
C VAL A 38 -1.85 -7.00 17.66
N GLU A 39 -0.61 -6.62 17.95
CA GLU A 39 -0.28 -5.32 18.52
C GLU A 39 -0.15 -4.31 17.37
N GLY A 40 -1.23 -3.57 17.13
CA GLY A 40 -1.36 -2.67 15.99
C GLY A 40 -1.16 -1.20 16.37
N PHE A 41 -0.40 -0.47 15.56
CA PHE A 41 -0.24 0.98 15.64
C PHE A 41 -0.55 1.60 14.27
N GLY A 42 -1.25 2.73 14.25
CA GLY A 42 -1.57 3.47 13.02
C GLY A 42 -0.93 4.85 12.96
N ILE A 43 -0.65 5.34 11.76
CA ILE A 43 -0.40 6.76 11.48
C ILE A 43 -1.43 7.22 10.47
N GLU A 44 -2.12 8.32 10.75
CA GLU A 44 -3.11 8.92 9.86
C GLU A 44 -3.01 10.45 9.89
N ILE A 45 -3.19 11.09 8.72
CA ILE A 45 -3.08 12.55 8.56
C ILE A 45 -4.45 13.22 8.72
N ASP A 46 -5.55 12.50 8.50
CA ASP A 46 -6.89 13.03 8.66
C ASP A 46 -7.35 12.96 10.13
N GLU A 47 -7.56 14.13 10.73
CA GLU A 47 -7.98 14.26 12.13
C GLU A 47 -9.29 13.53 12.44
N HIS A 48 -10.27 13.53 11.51
CA HIS A 48 -11.55 12.86 11.74
C HIS A 48 -11.40 11.35 11.78
N GLU A 49 -10.62 10.77 10.87
CA GLU A 49 -10.34 9.34 10.85
C GLU A 49 -9.53 8.90 12.09
N VAL A 50 -8.63 9.75 12.61
CA VAL A 50 -7.92 9.52 13.88
C VAL A 50 -8.91 9.50 15.05
N ILE A 51 -9.84 10.46 15.13
CA ILE A 51 -10.87 10.49 16.19
C ILE A 51 -11.67 9.17 16.18
N GLU A 52 -12.11 8.71 15.01
CA GLU A 52 -12.81 7.42 14.88
C GLU A 52 -11.97 6.24 15.39
N CYS A 53 -10.66 6.24 15.13
CA CYS A 53 -9.76 5.21 15.64
C CYS A 53 -9.69 5.21 17.17
N VAL A 54 -9.54 6.40 17.76
CA VAL A 54 -9.46 6.58 19.23
C VAL A 54 -10.76 6.15 19.90
N GLU A 55 -11.92 6.49 19.33
CA GLU A 55 -13.24 6.05 19.81
C GLU A 55 -13.38 4.52 19.81
N ARG A 56 -12.72 3.82 18.87
CA ARG A 56 -12.65 2.35 18.80
C ARG A 56 -11.55 1.74 19.69
N GLY A 57 -10.84 2.57 20.44
CA GLY A 57 -9.73 2.18 21.31
C GLY A 57 -8.51 1.67 20.55
N LEU A 58 -8.28 2.17 19.34
CA LEU A 58 -7.09 1.85 18.53
C LEU A 58 -5.95 2.82 18.88
N SER A 59 -4.72 2.32 18.82
CA SER A 59 -3.52 3.13 19.01
C SER A 59 -3.12 3.77 17.68
N VAL A 60 -3.43 5.05 17.52
CA VAL A 60 -3.16 5.81 16.29
C VAL A 60 -2.53 7.15 16.62
N LEU A 61 -1.54 7.55 15.82
CA LEU A 61 -0.89 8.85 15.84
C LEU A 61 -1.42 9.71 14.70
N HIS A 62 -1.82 10.95 15.02
CA HIS A 62 -2.12 11.96 14.03
C HIS A 62 -0.81 12.59 13.54
N GLY A 63 -0.46 12.37 12.27
CA GLY A 63 0.78 12.91 11.70
C GLY A 63 1.07 12.45 10.28
N ASP A 64 2.09 13.04 9.67
CA ASP A 64 2.57 12.66 8.35
C ASP A 64 3.52 11.45 8.46
N MET A 65 3.15 10.33 7.84
CA MET A 65 3.99 9.13 7.81
C MET A 65 5.43 9.38 7.33
N ASN A 66 5.69 10.38 6.49
CA ASN A 66 7.03 10.73 6.00
C ASN A 66 7.93 11.36 7.08
N GLU A 67 7.32 11.89 8.13
CA GLU A 67 7.97 12.50 9.29
C GLU A 67 7.96 11.50 10.46
N GLU A 68 6.78 11.01 10.83
CA GLU A 68 6.58 10.15 12.01
C GLU A 68 7.33 8.81 11.91
N THR A 69 7.54 8.27 10.70
CA THR A 69 8.27 6.99 10.57
C THR A 69 9.73 7.05 10.99
N ARG A 70 10.32 8.26 11.06
CA ARG A 70 11.74 8.46 11.40
C ARG A 70 12.04 8.19 12.87
N ASP A 71 11.03 8.28 13.73
CA ASP A 71 11.19 8.10 15.17
C ASP A 71 11.17 6.61 15.59
N PHE A 72 10.80 5.71 14.68
CA PHE A 72 10.89 4.27 14.93
C PHE A 72 12.29 3.72 14.70
N ALA A 73 12.75 2.90 15.65
CA ALA A 73 13.95 2.10 15.49
C ALA A 73 13.80 1.03 14.39
N ASP A 74 14.94 0.58 13.86
CA ASP A 74 14.99 -0.48 12.85
C ASP A 74 14.36 -1.78 13.37
N GLY A 75 13.56 -2.45 12.55
CA GLY A 75 12.94 -3.73 12.89
C GLY A 75 11.97 -3.68 14.09
N SER A 76 11.44 -2.50 14.42
CA SER A 76 10.41 -2.30 15.44
C SER A 76 9.14 -3.13 15.18
N PHE A 77 8.79 -3.36 13.91
CA PHE A 77 7.56 -4.05 13.50
C PHE A 77 7.84 -5.33 12.72
N ASP A 78 6.96 -6.31 12.85
CA ASP A 78 7.01 -7.52 12.02
C ASP A 78 6.42 -7.24 10.62
N TYR A 79 5.36 -6.43 10.58
CA TYR A 79 4.74 -5.96 9.34
C TYR A 79 4.53 -4.45 9.36
N VAL A 80 4.79 -3.81 8.23
CA VAL A 80 4.39 -2.41 7.99
C VAL A 80 3.54 -2.39 6.74
N ILE A 81 2.40 -1.71 6.80
CA ILE A 81 1.37 -1.74 5.77
C ILE A 81 1.22 -0.35 5.16
N LEU A 82 1.13 -0.28 3.84
CA LEU A 82 0.83 0.92 3.08
C LEU A 82 -0.26 0.56 2.06
N SER A 83 -1.52 0.60 2.48
CA SER A 83 -2.65 0.08 1.71
C SER A 83 -3.44 1.17 1.00
N GLN A 84 -3.43 1.15 -0.33
CA GLN A 84 -4.09 2.14 -1.19
C GLN A 84 -3.65 3.59 -0.91
N THR A 85 -2.41 3.76 -0.47
CA THR A 85 -1.83 5.08 -0.16
C THR A 85 -0.66 5.41 -1.08
N LEU A 86 0.07 4.42 -1.60
CA LEU A 86 1.31 4.62 -2.37
C LEU A 86 1.11 5.57 -3.57
N GLN A 87 -0.04 5.51 -4.24
CA GLN A 87 -0.33 6.33 -5.41
C GLN A 87 -0.50 7.84 -5.11
N GLN A 88 -0.67 8.19 -3.84
CA GLN A 88 -0.78 9.57 -3.34
C GLN A 88 0.55 10.07 -2.76
N VAL A 89 1.49 9.17 -2.44
CA VAL A 89 2.78 9.53 -1.84
C VAL A 89 3.66 10.27 -2.84
N PHE A 90 4.24 11.38 -2.38
CA PHE A 90 5.15 12.19 -3.18
C PHE A 90 6.48 11.48 -3.46
N ASP A 91 7.11 10.87 -2.44
CA ASP A 91 8.35 10.11 -2.58
C ASP A 91 8.13 8.62 -2.26
N PRO A 92 7.63 7.81 -3.23
CA PRO A 92 7.35 6.40 -3.02
C PRO A 92 8.62 5.58 -2.75
N GLU A 93 9.79 6.03 -3.20
CA GLU A 93 11.05 5.32 -2.98
C GLU A 93 11.45 5.42 -1.51
N LYS A 94 11.43 6.63 -0.96
CA LYS A 94 11.77 6.89 0.44
C LYS A 94 10.82 6.20 1.40
N ILE A 95 9.50 6.26 1.17
CA ILE A 95 8.55 5.61 2.09
C ILE A 95 8.69 4.09 2.07
N ILE A 96 8.96 3.46 0.92
CA ILE A 96 9.19 2.02 0.84
C ILE A 96 10.49 1.64 1.55
N ASP A 97 11.53 2.47 1.43
CA ASP A 97 12.79 2.26 2.16
C ASP A 97 12.60 2.28 3.68
N GLU A 98 11.89 3.30 4.17
CA GLU A 98 11.56 3.45 5.59
C GLU A 98 10.69 2.30 6.09
N MET A 99 9.66 1.93 5.32
CA MET A 99 8.80 0.78 5.61
C MET A 99 9.62 -0.51 5.78
N LEU A 100 10.62 -0.73 4.92
CA LEU A 100 11.51 -1.89 4.98
C LEU A 100 12.67 -1.74 5.98
N ARG A 101 12.88 -0.55 6.56
CA ARG A 101 13.83 -0.29 7.65
C ARG A 101 13.18 -0.60 9.00
N ILE A 102 11.98 -0.06 9.22
CA ILE A 102 11.25 -0.21 10.49
C ILE A 102 10.53 -1.56 10.59
N GLY A 103 10.23 -2.19 9.45
CA GLY A 103 9.50 -3.45 9.35
C GLY A 103 10.33 -4.60 8.78
N ARG A 104 10.08 -5.83 9.25
CA ARG A 104 10.64 -7.05 8.63
C ARG A 104 10.00 -7.35 7.27
N THR A 105 8.69 -7.12 7.16
CA THR A 105 7.91 -7.28 5.92
C THR A 105 7.11 -6.01 5.66
N GLY A 106 7.23 -5.45 4.45
CA GLY A 106 6.38 -4.35 4.00
C GLY A 106 5.22 -4.87 3.15
N ILE A 107 3.97 -4.54 3.44
CA ILE A 107 2.82 -4.88 2.60
C ILE A 107 2.31 -3.63 1.92
N VAL A 108 2.40 -3.57 0.60
CA VAL A 108 1.99 -2.42 -0.20
C VAL A 108 0.80 -2.80 -1.07
N SER A 109 -0.22 -1.96 -1.11
CA SER A 109 -1.31 -2.09 -2.07
C SER A 109 -1.59 -0.78 -2.81
N PHE A 110 -2.00 -0.87 -4.07
CA PHE A 110 -2.33 0.30 -4.90
C PHE A 110 -3.30 -0.06 -6.04
N PRO A 111 -4.13 0.89 -6.49
CA PRO A 111 -4.88 0.74 -7.73
C PRO A 111 -3.92 0.65 -8.92
N CYS A 112 -4.21 -0.27 -9.83
CA CYS A 112 -3.37 -0.62 -10.96
C CYS A 112 -3.90 -0.02 -12.26
N PHE A 113 -3.08 0.78 -12.94
CA PHE A 113 -3.42 1.41 -14.23
C PHE A 113 -3.35 0.46 -15.44
N ASN A 114 -3.03 -0.82 -15.24
CA ASN A 114 -2.89 -1.78 -16.31
C ASN A 114 -4.20 -2.45 -16.78
N HIS A 115 -5.33 -2.15 -16.14
CA HIS A 115 -6.61 -2.77 -16.48
C HIS A 115 -7.03 -2.46 -17.95
N ILE A 116 -7.58 -3.45 -18.65
CA ILE A 116 -7.95 -3.34 -20.07
C ILE A 116 -8.93 -2.18 -20.33
N ALA A 117 -9.85 -1.93 -19.40
CA ALA A 117 -10.80 -0.81 -19.51
C ALA A 117 -10.08 0.55 -19.56
N ILE A 118 -9.02 0.74 -18.76
CA ILE A 118 -8.21 1.98 -18.73
C ILE A 118 -7.48 2.13 -20.08
N LYS A 119 -6.85 1.06 -20.56
CA LYS A 119 -6.15 1.02 -21.85
C LYS A 119 -7.09 1.36 -23.02
N LEU A 120 -8.28 0.76 -23.04
CA LEU A 120 -9.28 1.00 -24.09
C LEU A 120 -9.85 2.42 -24.04
N GLN A 121 -10.06 3.00 -22.85
CA GLN A 121 -10.49 4.39 -22.74
C GLN A 121 -9.45 5.34 -23.34
N LEU A 122 -8.17 5.16 -23.01
CA LEU A 122 -7.11 5.98 -23.58
C LEU A 122 -7.01 5.80 -25.10
N LEU A 123 -7.03 4.55 -25.57
CA LEU A 123 -6.92 4.23 -26.99
C LEU A 123 -8.09 4.76 -27.83
N LEU A 124 -9.33 4.58 -27.36
CA LEU A 124 -10.54 4.86 -28.14
C LEU A 124 -11.07 6.28 -27.93
N LYS A 125 -10.86 6.87 -26.75
CA LYS A 125 -11.40 8.20 -26.40
C LYS A 125 -10.34 9.29 -26.35
N SER A 126 -9.06 8.95 -26.32
CA SER A 126 -7.95 9.90 -26.18
C SER A 126 -8.12 10.87 -25.00
N ARG A 127 -8.67 10.37 -23.89
CA ARG A 127 -8.90 11.12 -22.64
C ARG A 127 -8.25 10.42 -21.47
N ALA A 128 -7.93 11.18 -20.43
CA ALA A 128 -7.54 10.63 -19.14
C ALA A 128 -8.62 9.61 -18.69
N PRO A 129 -8.25 8.36 -18.38
CA PRO A 129 -9.22 7.35 -17.99
C PRO A 129 -9.85 7.70 -16.64
N VAL A 130 -11.18 7.64 -16.57
CA VAL A 130 -11.93 7.71 -15.32
C VAL A 130 -12.55 6.33 -15.09
N THR A 131 -12.31 5.74 -13.92
CA THR A 131 -12.89 4.46 -13.51
C THR A 131 -13.47 4.57 -12.11
N GLU A 132 -14.15 3.54 -11.63
CA GLU A 132 -14.70 3.54 -10.26
C GLU A 132 -13.59 3.53 -9.21
N GLU A 133 -12.43 2.93 -9.52
CA GLU A 133 -11.25 2.89 -8.64
C GLU A 133 -10.44 4.19 -8.70
N LEU A 134 -10.61 4.97 -9.78
CA LEU A 134 -9.96 6.25 -10.01
C LEU A 134 -11.00 7.27 -10.50
N PRO A 135 -11.96 7.66 -9.63
CA PRO A 135 -13.14 8.44 -10.02
C PRO A 135 -12.85 9.95 -10.09
N TYR A 136 -11.65 10.31 -10.53
CA TYR A 136 -11.15 11.68 -10.55
C TYR A 136 -10.75 12.07 -11.97
N GLU A 137 -10.95 13.34 -12.30
CA GLU A 137 -10.37 13.93 -13.50
C GLU A 137 -8.87 14.17 -13.29
N TRP A 138 -8.13 14.28 -14.39
CA TRP A 138 -6.67 14.42 -14.34
C TRP A 138 -6.19 15.65 -13.56
N TYR A 139 -7.03 16.69 -13.42
CA TYR A 139 -6.70 17.95 -12.73
C TYR A 139 -7.13 17.99 -11.25
N ASN A 140 -7.90 17.00 -10.76
CA ASN A 140 -8.41 16.99 -9.39
C ASN A 140 -8.26 15.62 -8.70
N THR A 141 -7.33 14.80 -9.17
CA THR A 141 -7.00 13.49 -8.57
C THR A 141 -6.03 13.63 -7.40
N PRO A 142 -6.26 12.95 -6.25
CA PRO A 142 -5.26 12.80 -5.21
C PRO A 142 -4.16 11.80 -5.63
N ASN A 143 -4.45 10.92 -6.60
CA ASN A 143 -3.54 9.90 -7.08
C ASN A 143 -2.59 10.52 -8.11
N ILE A 144 -1.43 10.98 -7.66
CA ILE A 144 -0.40 11.64 -8.47
C ILE A 144 0.54 10.66 -9.18
N ARG A 145 0.40 9.34 -8.92
CA ARG A 145 1.20 8.28 -9.56
C ARG A 145 0.33 7.34 -10.38
N VAL A 146 0.84 7.01 -11.57
CA VAL A 146 0.32 5.96 -12.45
C VAL A 146 1.18 4.72 -12.24
N ILE A 147 0.61 3.69 -11.60
CA ILE A 147 1.36 2.48 -11.21
C ILE A 147 0.76 1.27 -11.93
N THR A 148 1.61 0.49 -12.60
CA THR A 148 1.25 -0.83 -13.12
C THR A 148 1.95 -1.92 -12.31
N LEU A 149 1.39 -3.15 -12.32
CA LEU A 149 2.06 -4.30 -11.71
C LEU A 149 3.49 -4.48 -12.27
N ARG A 150 3.64 -4.34 -13.60
CA ARG A 150 4.95 -4.44 -14.27
C ARG A 150 5.95 -3.38 -13.81
N ASP A 151 5.52 -2.13 -13.66
CA ASP A 151 6.40 -1.04 -13.20
C ASP A 151 6.85 -1.28 -11.76
N PHE A 152 5.94 -1.72 -10.89
CA PHE A 152 6.26 -2.00 -9.49
C PHE A 152 7.20 -3.20 -9.33
N ARG A 153 6.99 -4.28 -10.09
CA ARG A 153 7.95 -5.40 -10.17
C ARG A 153 9.34 -4.91 -10.61
N GLY A 154 9.37 -4.05 -11.64
CA GLY A 154 10.61 -3.46 -12.14
C GLY A 154 11.32 -2.56 -11.11
N PHE A 155 10.55 -1.77 -10.35
CA PHE A 155 11.06 -0.97 -9.23
C PHE A 155 11.71 -1.87 -8.18
N CYS A 156 11.01 -2.91 -7.72
CA CYS A 156 11.54 -3.85 -6.72
C CYS A 156 12.84 -4.52 -7.22
N ALA A 157 12.84 -5.00 -8.46
CA ALA A 157 14.01 -5.66 -9.05
C ALA A 157 15.24 -4.75 -9.13
N ARG A 158 15.08 -3.49 -9.59
CA ARG A 158 16.20 -2.52 -9.68
C ARG A 158 16.80 -2.16 -8.31
N ARG A 159 16.01 -2.31 -7.25
CA ARG A 159 16.35 -1.92 -5.89
C ARG A 159 16.78 -3.11 -5.02
N GLY A 160 16.80 -4.31 -5.57
CA GLY A 160 17.09 -5.53 -4.82
C GLY A 160 16.03 -5.89 -3.78
N ILE A 161 14.82 -5.35 -3.89
CA ILE A 161 13.72 -5.65 -2.97
C ILE A 161 13.12 -7.00 -3.38
N ARG A 162 13.03 -7.93 -2.42
CA ARG A 162 12.43 -9.24 -2.65
C ARG A 162 10.92 -9.15 -2.51
N ILE A 163 10.19 -9.64 -3.51
CA ILE A 163 8.74 -9.82 -3.47
C ILE A 163 8.48 -11.25 -2.96
N ASN A 164 7.98 -11.38 -1.74
CA ASN A 164 7.62 -12.67 -1.14
C ASN A 164 6.25 -13.15 -1.63
N ASN A 165 5.31 -12.22 -1.77
CA ASN A 165 3.97 -12.49 -2.28
C ASN A 165 3.55 -11.37 -3.22
N GLU A 166 2.90 -11.75 -4.31
CA GLU A 166 2.20 -10.84 -5.21
C GLU A 166 0.79 -11.38 -5.42
N ILE A 167 -0.21 -10.55 -5.12
CA ILE A 167 -1.62 -10.88 -5.30
C ILE A 167 -2.27 -9.76 -6.10
N ALA A 168 -2.75 -10.12 -7.29
CA ALA A 168 -3.56 -9.26 -8.12
C ALA A 168 -5.04 -9.52 -7.82
N ILE A 169 -5.83 -8.46 -7.61
CA ILE A 169 -7.25 -8.58 -7.31
C ILE A 169 -8.09 -7.68 -8.22
N SER A 170 -9.34 -8.10 -8.41
CA SER A 170 -10.41 -7.31 -8.99
C SER A 170 -11.55 -7.25 -7.97
N THR A 171 -11.78 -6.05 -7.45
CA THR A 171 -12.84 -5.70 -6.51
C THR A 171 -13.23 -4.26 -6.78
N HIS A 172 -14.45 -3.85 -6.45
CA HIS A 172 -14.82 -2.45 -6.52
C HIS A 172 -14.34 -1.71 -5.27
N HIS A 173 -14.17 -0.40 -5.37
CA HIS A 173 -13.72 0.40 -4.24
C HIS A 173 -14.76 0.33 -3.11
N ARG A 174 -14.32 -0.05 -1.90
CA ARG A 174 -15.12 -0.24 -0.68
C ARG A 174 -15.92 -1.54 -0.60
N ASP A 175 -15.88 -2.40 -1.63
CA ASP A 175 -16.60 -3.67 -1.60
C ASP A 175 -15.99 -4.66 -0.61
N GLU A 176 -16.86 -5.45 0.01
CA GLU A 176 -16.49 -6.57 0.87
C GLU A 176 -16.19 -7.85 0.07
N THR A 177 -16.52 -7.86 -1.22
CA THR A 177 -16.35 -9.00 -2.12
C THR A 177 -15.42 -8.66 -3.28
N GLY A 178 -14.71 -9.67 -3.78
CA GLY A 178 -13.78 -9.51 -4.89
C GLY A 178 -13.21 -10.84 -5.33
N GLN A 179 -12.33 -10.79 -6.32
CA GLN A 179 -11.71 -11.97 -6.91
C GLN A 179 -10.21 -11.79 -7.04
N VAL A 180 -9.47 -12.86 -6.78
CA VAL A 180 -8.04 -12.93 -7.09
C VAL A 180 -7.88 -13.20 -8.58
N VAL A 181 -7.19 -12.31 -9.29
CA VAL A 181 -6.96 -12.38 -10.72
C VAL A 181 -5.69 -13.18 -10.98
N ARG A 182 -5.84 -14.44 -11.43
CA ARG A 182 -4.71 -15.31 -11.78
C ARG A 182 -4.40 -15.32 -13.27
N PHE A 183 -5.43 -15.17 -14.11
CA PHE A 183 -5.28 -15.16 -15.56
C PHE A 183 -4.99 -13.73 -16.04
N LEU A 184 -3.85 -13.52 -16.70
CA LEU A 184 -3.42 -12.24 -17.26
C LEU A 184 -3.60 -11.04 -16.28
N PRO A 185 -2.96 -11.07 -15.10
CA PRO A 185 -3.13 -10.02 -14.09
C PRO A 185 -2.76 -8.62 -14.60
N ASP A 186 -1.76 -8.50 -15.47
CA ASP A 186 -1.37 -7.25 -16.15
C ASP A 186 -2.46 -6.69 -17.10
N TRP A 187 -3.59 -7.37 -17.27
CA TRP A 187 -4.74 -6.92 -18.05
C TRP A 187 -6.02 -6.79 -17.25
N PHE A 188 -6.21 -7.61 -16.21
CA PHE A 188 -7.49 -7.71 -15.51
C PHE A 188 -7.43 -7.36 -14.02
N ALA A 189 -6.24 -7.09 -13.46
CA ALA A 189 -6.13 -6.61 -12.09
C ALA A 189 -6.57 -5.15 -11.98
N LYS A 190 -7.38 -4.86 -10.96
CA LYS A 190 -7.74 -3.48 -10.54
C LYS A 190 -6.83 -2.99 -9.42
N TYR A 191 -6.36 -3.89 -8.55
CA TYR A 191 -5.40 -3.59 -7.49
C TYR A 191 -4.30 -4.64 -7.46
N GLY A 192 -3.12 -4.21 -7.01
CA GLY A 192 -1.98 -5.07 -6.71
C GLY A 192 -1.68 -5.02 -5.23
N ILE A 193 -1.37 -6.16 -4.63
CA ILE A 193 -0.93 -6.31 -3.24
C ILE A 193 0.41 -7.05 -3.25
N PHE A 194 1.43 -6.45 -2.65
CA PHE A 194 2.79 -6.97 -2.63
C PHE A 194 3.31 -7.07 -1.21
N ALA A 195 3.77 -8.26 -0.80
CA ALA A 195 4.56 -8.43 0.41
C ALA A 195 6.04 -8.39 0.06
N LEU A 196 6.74 -7.42 0.62
CA LEU A 196 8.11 -7.05 0.33
C LEU A 196 9.02 -7.38 1.51
N ALA A 197 10.26 -7.74 1.22
CA ALA A 197 11.30 -7.90 2.23
C ALA A 197 12.66 -7.46 1.67
N ARG A 198 13.56 -7.00 2.53
CA ARG A 198 14.97 -6.89 2.17
C ARG A 198 15.61 -8.28 2.07
N PRO A 199 16.57 -8.50 1.15
CA PRO A 199 17.45 -9.67 1.19
C PRO A 199 18.23 -9.66 2.51
N ALA A 200 18.41 -10.83 3.12
CA ALA A 200 19.22 -10.93 4.35
C ALA A 200 20.66 -10.48 4.06
N GLY A 201 21.13 -9.44 4.75
CA GLY A 201 22.53 -8.99 4.72
C GLY A 201 22.84 -7.68 3.99
N GLU A 202 21.88 -6.99 3.37
CA GLU A 202 22.10 -5.67 2.77
C GLU A 202 21.54 -4.54 3.66
N MET A 203 22.42 -3.79 4.32
CA MET A 203 22.09 -2.47 4.87
C MET A 203 21.72 -1.49 3.74
N PRO A 204 20.93 -0.44 4.02
CA PRO A 204 20.48 0.52 3.01
C PRO A 204 21.68 1.12 2.28
N ARG A 205 21.76 0.92 0.96
CA ARG A 205 22.67 1.71 0.15
C ARG A 205 22.11 3.13 0.13
N ALA A 206 22.83 4.06 0.75
CA ALA A 206 22.53 5.49 0.66
C ALA A 206 22.23 5.84 -0.81
N GLY A 207 21.11 6.55 -1.02
CA GLY A 207 20.53 6.83 -2.33
C GLY A 207 21.59 7.21 -3.34
N ARG A 208 21.65 6.46 -4.46
CA ARG A 208 22.36 6.96 -5.62
C ARG A 208 21.51 8.09 -6.17
N ASP A 209 21.98 9.30 -5.89
CA ASP A 209 21.53 10.56 -6.45
C ASP A 209 21.47 10.41 -7.97
N PHE A 210 20.26 10.17 -8.52
CA PHE A 210 20.03 10.23 -9.95
C PHE A 210 19.87 11.70 -10.34
N GLY A 211 20.97 12.42 -10.23
CA GLY A 211 21.16 13.70 -10.88
C GLY A 211 21.38 13.51 -12.38
N ARG A 212 20.38 13.97 -13.15
CA ARG A 212 20.49 14.49 -14.53
C ARG A 212 20.99 13.54 -15.64
N GLY A 213 20.10 13.33 -16.61
CA GLY A 213 20.40 12.99 -18.01
C GLY A 213 19.25 13.47 -18.87
#